data_AF-A0A6N3R180-F1
#
_entry.id   AF-A0A6N3R180-F1
#
_cell.length_a   1.000
_cell.length_b   1.000
_cell.length_c   1.000
_cell.angle_alpha   90.00
_cell.angle_beta   90.00
_cell.angle_gamma   90.00
#
_symmetry.space_group_name_H-M   'P 1'
#
loop_
_entity.id
_entity.type
_entity.pdbx_description
1 polymer ?
#
loop_
_entity_poly.entity_id
_entity_poly.type
_entity_poly.pdbx_seq_one_letter_code
_entity_poly.pdbx_strand_id
1 'polypeptide(L)'
;MGALAEMERELIVERTLAGLAAARARGRTGGRRPKLTKEQHEQIARLIKNGHDRKQLAIIYGIGTSTIYRYHPVGDIQTEETTGQTQENENR
;
A
#
# COMPACT_ATOMS: atom_id res chain seq x y z
N MET A 1 -35.62 -28.50 15.03
CA MET A 1 -34.73 -29.10 14.01
C MET A 1 -33.62 -28.10 13.71
N GLY A 2 -32.51 -28.10 14.47
CA GLY A 2 -31.46 -27.06 14.31
C GLY A 2 -30.10 -27.45 14.90
N ALA A 3 -30.07 -28.16 16.03
CA ALA A 3 -28.83 -28.54 16.72
C ALA A 3 -27.85 -29.37 15.86
N LEU A 4 -28.35 -30.26 15.00
CA LEU A 4 -27.48 -31.05 14.10
C LEU A 4 -26.85 -30.20 12.99
N ALA A 5 -27.60 -29.24 12.45
CA ALA A 5 -27.09 -28.35 11.40
C ALA A 5 -26.02 -27.40 11.93
N GLU A 6 -26.16 -26.95 13.19
CA GLU A 6 -25.15 -26.13 13.87
C GLU A 6 -23.87 -26.92 14.13
N MET A 7 -23.98 -28.16 14.62
CA MET A 7 -22.84 -29.05 14.84
C MET A 7 -22.05 -29.33 13.55
N GLU A 8 -22.74 -29.61 12.44
CA GLU A 8 -22.09 -29.82 11.14
C GLU A 8 -21.37 -28.56 10.64
N ARG A 9 -21.96 -27.38 10.84
CA ARG A 9 -21.33 -26.10 10.49
C ARG A 9 -20.06 -25.88 11.29
N GLU A 10 -20.09 -26.14 12.59
CA GLU A 10 -18.93 -25.99 13.46
C GLU A 10 -17.78 -26.91 13.03
N LEU A 11 -18.07 -28.18 12.74
CA LEU A 11 -17.09 -29.13 12.21
C LEU A 11 -16.45 -28.67 10.89
N ILE A 12 -17.24 -28.10 9.96
CA ILE A 12 -16.72 -27.55 8.71
C ILE A 12 -15.78 -26.38 8.99
N VAL A 13 -16.19 -25.44 9.85
CA VAL A 13 -15.38 -24.27 10.21
C VAL A 13 -14.05 -24.72 10.82
N GLU A 14 -14.07 -25.62 11.80
CA GLU A 14 -12.87 -26.15 12.45
C GLU A 14 -11.90 -26.76 11.42
N ARG A 15 -12.41 -27.58 10.51
CA ARG A 15 -11.61 -28.20 9.45
C ARG A 15 -11.01 -27.17 8.49
N THR A 16 -11.75 -26.13 8.13
CA THR A 16 -11.22 -25.05 7.27
C THR A 16 -10.12 -24.26 7.97
N LEU A 17 -10.27 -23.96 9.26
CA LEU A 17 -9.26 -23.27 10.05
C LEU A 17 -7.99 -24.10 10.19
N ALA A 18 -8.11 -25.39 10.46
CA ALA A 18 -6.99 -26.32 10.51
C ALA A 18 -6.25 -26.38 9.15
N GLY A 19 -6.99 -26.43 8.04
CA GLY A 19 -6.41 -26.40 6.69
C GLY A 19 -5.69 -25.08 6.38
N LEU A 20 -6.27 -23.94 6.76
CA LEU A 20 -5.63 -22.63 6.62
C LEU A 20 -4.36 -22.51 7.46
N ALA A 21 -4.37 -23.02 8.70
CA ALA A 21 -3.20 -23.06 9.57
C ALA A 21 -2.07 -23.90 8.94
N ALA A 22 -2.39 -25.11 8.46
CA ALA A 22 -1.42 -25.96 7.77
C ALA A 22 -0.88 -25.33 6.47
N ALA A 23 -1.68 -24.55 5.75
CA ALA A 23 -1.23 -23.80 4.58
C ALA A 23 -0.28 -22.65 4.97
N ARG A 24 -0.59 -21.90 6.03
CA ARG A 24 0.28 -20.84 6.56
C ARG A 24 1.61 -21.39 7.07
N ALA A 25 1.60 -22.54 7.76
CA ALA A 25 2.81 -23.20 8.23
C ALA A 25 3.75 -23.61 7.08
N ARG A 26 3.20 -23.92 5.90
CA ARG A 26 3.96 -24.16 4.66
C ARG A 26 4.41 -22.87 3.94
N GLY A 27 4.20 -21.70 4.53
CA GLY A 27 4.61 -20.41 3.98
C GLY A 27 3.60 -19.75 3.03
N ARG A 28 2.36 -20.27 2.94
CA ARG A 28 1.31 -19.63 2.13
C ARG A 28 0.70 -18.45 2.89
N THR A 29 0.97 -17.22 2.45
CA THR A 29 0.43 -15.99 3.06
C THR A 29 -1.10 -15.88 2.95
N GLY A 30 -1.68 -16.32 1.83
CA GLY A 30 -3.12 -16.14 1.54
C GLY A 30 -3.47 -14.71 1.11
N GLY A 31 -4.77 -14.41 0.99
CA GLY A 31 -5.27 -13.07 0.66
C GLY A 31 -5.07 -12.62 -0.79
N ARG A 32 -5.42 -11.35 -1.06
CA ARG A 32 -5.26 -10.72 -2.37
C ARG A 32 -3.79 -10.36 -2.60
N ARG A 33 -3.23 -10.76 -3.75
CA ARG A 33 -1.86 -10.40 -4.12
C ARG A 33 -1.71 -8.86 -4.24
N PRO A 34 -0.65 -8.27 -3.68
CA PRO A 34 -0.34 -6.85 -3.90
C PRO A 34 -0.19 -6.55 -5.39
N LYS A 35 -0.68 -5.38 -5.82
CA LYS A 35 -0.57 -4.93 -7.21
C LYS A 35 0.81 -4.34 -7.53
N LEU A 36 1.51 -3.84 -6.51
CA LEU A 36 2.84 -3.24 -6.63
C LEU A 36 3.92 -4.22 -6.20
N THR A 37 5.04 -4.24 -6.93
CA THR A 37 6.26 -4.94 -6.52
C THR A 37 7.09 -4.06 -5.57
N LYS A 38 8.05 -4.68 -4.87
CA LYS A 38 8.98 -3.96 -3.98
C LYS A 38 9.75 -2.87 -4.74
N GLU A 39 10.24 -3.18 -5.93
CA GLU A 39 10.97 -2.24 -6.79
C GLU A 39 10.10 -1.04 -7.20
N GLN A 40 8.82 -1.28 -7.49
CA GLN A 40 7.88 -0.21 -7.81
C GLN A 40 7.63 0.70 -6.61
N HIS A 41 7.57 0.16 -5.39
CA HIS A 41 7.48 0.98 -4.17
C HIS A 41 8.71 1.89 -4.01
N GLU A 42 9.92 1.36 -4.22
CA GLU A 42 11.16 2.13 -4.12
C GLU A 42 11.25 3.20 -5.22
N GLN A 43 10.78 2.90 -6.43
CA GLN A 43 10.72 3.86 -7.52
C GLN A 43 9.71 4.98 -7.22
N ILE A 44 8.49 4.64 -6.78
CA ILE A 44 7.47 5.63 -6.41
C ILE A 44 7.97 6.52 -5.27
N ALA A 45 8.62 5.97 -4.25
CA ALA A 45 9.20 6.73 -3.15
C ALA A 45 10.22 7.77 -3.64
N ARG A 46 11.12 7.38 -4.55
CA ARG A 46 12.10 8.29 -5.15
C ARG A 46 11.44 9.39 -5.97
N LEU A 47 10.44 9.05 -6.78
CA LEU A 47 9.72 10.03 -7.60
C LEU A 47 8.96 11.04 -6.75
N ILE A 48 8.32 10.60 -5.66
CA ILE A 48 7.66 11.50 -4.71
C ILE A 48 8.69 12.42 -4.04
N LYS A 49 9.86 11.91 -3.64
CA LYS A 49 10.94 12.72 -3.06
C LYS A 49 11.47 13.78 -4.04
N ASN A 50 11.48 13.46 -5.33
CA ASN A 50 11.86 14.40 -6.39
C ASN A 50 10.76 15.42 -6.76
N GLY A 51 9.63 15.41 -6.03
CA GLY A 51 8.55 16.38 -6.22
C GLY A 51 7.51 16.02 -7.29
N HIS A 52 7.50 14.78 -7.80
CA HIS A 52 6.47 14.37 -8.77
C HIS A 52 5.08 14.28 -8.14
N ASP A 53 4.06 14.67 -8.92
CA ASP A 53 2.68 14.63 -8.46
C ASP A 53 2.18 13.19 -8.24
N ARG A 54 1.55 12.99 -7.08
CA ARG A 54 1.01 11.69 -6.66
C ARG A 54 -0.14 11.23 -7.55
N LYS A 55 -0.96 12.14 -8.10
CA LYS A 55 -2.06 11.75 -9.01
C LYS A 55 -1.51 11.24 -10.34
N GLN A 56 -0.50 11.92 -10.87
CA GLN A 56 0.18 11.46 -12.08
C GLN A 56 0.81 10.07 -11.90
N LEU A 57 1.49 9.84 -10.78
CA LEU A 57 2.04 8.51 -10.45
C LEU A 57 0.94 7.45 -10.36
N ALA A 58 -0.23 7.78 -9.79
CA ALA A 58 -1.34 6.84 -9.70
C ALA A 58 -1.80 6.34 -11.07
N ILE A 59 -1.86 7.26 -12.05
CA ILE A 59 -2.22 6.94 -13.44
C ILE A 59 -1.15 6.06 -14.09
N ILE A 60 0.12 6.43 -13.99
CA ILE A 60 1.25 5.71 -14.60
C ILE A 60 1.31 4.25 -14.09
N TYR A 61 1.18 4.05 -12.78
CA TYR A 61 1.21 2.72 -12.17
C TYR A 61 -0.15 2.01 -12.18
N GLY A 62 -1.21 2.64 -12.71
CA GLY A 62 -2.55 2.08 -12.80
C GLY A 62 -3.15 1.73 -11.43
N ILE A 63 -2.86 2.51 -10.40
CA ILE A 63 -3.34 2.31 -9.02
C ILE A 63 -4.24 3.47 -8.59
N GLY A 64 -5.09 3.24 -7.59
CA GLY A 64 -5.87 4.33 -7.01
C GLY A 64 -4.97 5.32 -6.26
N THR A 65 -5.30 6.61 -6.26
CA THR A 65 -4.58 7.65 -5.50
C THR A 65 -4.50 7.30 -4.00
N SER A 66 -5.58 6.73 -3.44
CA SER A 66 -5.62 6.21 -2.07
C SER A 66 -4.55 5.15 -1.78
N THR A 67 -4.14 4.38 -2.80
CA THR A 67 -3.08 3.39 -2.66
C THR A 67 -1.72 4.05 -2.52
N ILE A 68 -1.47 5.14 -3.25
CA ILE A 68 -0.23 5.91 -3.11
C ILE A 68 -0.15 6.52 -1.71
N TYR A 69 -1.20 7.20 -1.25
CA TYR A 69 -1.19 7.80 0.09
C TYR A 69 -1.08 6.77 1.22
N ARG A 70 -1.64 5.57 1.05
CA ARG A 70 -1.52 4.48 2.04
C ARG A 70 -0.08 3.99 2.21
N TYR A 71 0.69 3.92 1.13
CA TYR A 71 2.09 3.45 1.15
C TYR A 71 3.11 4.57 1.34
N HIS A 72 2.78 5.78 0.88
CA HIS A 72 3.61 6.97 0.93
C HIS A 72 2.80 8.12 1.51
N PRO A 73 2.55 8.11 2.82
CA PRO A 73 1.84 9.20 3.48
C PRO A 73 2.61 10.52 3.29
N VAL A 74 1.88 11.63 3.37
CA VAL A 74 2.52 12.93 3.48
C VAL A 74 3.14 12.96 4.87
N GLY A 75 4.48 12.90 4.96
CA GLY A 75 5.18 13.13 6.22
C GLY A 75 4.88 14.53 6.72
N ASP A 76 4.87 14.71 8.05
CA ASP A 76 4.66 16.01 8.68
C ASP A 76 5.53 17.08 8.01
N ILE A 77 4.92 18.21 7.74
CA ILE A 77 5.53 19.36 7.07
C ILE A 77 6.70 19.82 7.92
N GLN A 78 7.92 19.35 7.64
CA GLN A 78 9.12 20.05 8.05
C GLN A 78 9.21 21.26 7.13
N THR A 79 8.75 22.38 7.67
CA THR A 79 8.81 23.69 7.03
C THR A 79 10.29 24.10 7.05
N GLU A 80 11.07 23.55 6.13
CA GLU A 80 12.40 24.10 5.83
C GLU A 80 12.12 25.44 5.14
N GLU A 81 12.21 26.49 5.93
CA GLU A 81 12.05 27.88 5.52
C GLU A 81 12.82 28.13 4.23
N THR A 82 12.09 28.56 3.20
CA THR A 82 12.70 29.13 2.00
C THR A 82 13.29 30.48 2.38
N THR A 83 14.46 30.48 3.02
CA THR A 83 15.29 31.68 3.17
C THR A 83 16.19 31.78 1.96
N GLY A 84 15.82 32.68 1.05
CA GLY A 84 16.68 33.26 0.00
C GLY A 84 17.16 32.26 -1.07
N GLN A 85 16.86 32.44 -2.34
CA GLN A 85 17.43 33.55 -3.11
C GLN A 85 16.53 33.85 -4.31
N THR A 86 15.79 34.95 -4.21
CA THR A 86 15.53 35.78 -5.38
C THR A 86 16.85 36.50 -5.69
N GLN A 87 17.62 35.97 -6.64
CA GLN A 87 18.51 36.79 -7.46
C GLN A 87 17.69 36.99 -8.74
N GLU A 88 16.90 38.07 -8.85
CA GLU A 88 17.37 39.29 -9.52
C GLU A 88 18.50 38.98 -10.51
N ASN A 89 18.12 38.37 -11.63
CA ASN A 89 18.90 38.48 -12.85
C ASN A 89 18.14 39.41 -13.77
N GLU A 90 18.37 40.70 -13.51
CA GLU A 90 18.00 41.79 -14.38
C GLU A 90 18.69 41.59 -15.74
N ASN A 91 17.88 41.69 -16.78
CA ASN A 91 18.27 41.60 -18.17
C ASN A 91 18.63 43.02 -18.65
N ARG A 92 19.93 43.35 -18.80
CA ARG A 92 20.48 44.34 -19.78
C ARG A 92 21.98 44.51 -19.68
#